data_AF-A0A087SC66-F1
#
_entry.id   AF-A0A087SC66-F1
#
_cell.length_a   1.000
_cell.length_b   1.000
_cell.length_c   1.000
_cell.angle_alpha   90.00
_cell.angle_beta   90.00
_cell.angle_gamma   90.00
#
_symmetry.space_group_name_H-M   'P 1'
#
loop_
_entity.id
_entity.type
_entity.pdbx_description
1 polymer ?
#
loop_
_entity_poly.entity_id
_entity_poly.type
_entity_poly.pdbx_seq_one_letter_code
_entity_poly.pdbx_strand_id
1 'polypeptide(L)'
;MPSSSNSPQPGQSKPLSTWRQASSIPAGGEAPLPEHQPAHGVRSGVWTYPSEQMFYNAMRRKGWTPSEEDMTAVVAIHNAVNERAWREVRAWEAAAGCPAPTLLRFRGRPADVSPKARLLNALGYRLPFDRHDWVVERGGGREVRYVIDFYNGAPSPDMPTAMHLDVRPALDSPLALWERLRMQAGWVASGRWQRE
;
A
#
# COMPACT_ATOMS: atom_id res chain seq x y z
N MET A 1 22.80 15.15 11.80
CA MET A 1 22.48 14.44 10.55
C MET A 1 21.51 13.32 10.90
N PRO A 2 20.32 13.19 10.29
CA PRO A 2 19.55 11.96 10.50
C PRO A 2 20.42 10.79 10.05
N SER A 3 20.61 9.80 10.92
CA SER A 3 21.41 8.61 10.62
C SER A 3 20.95 8.04 9.29
N SER A 4 21.89 7.66 8.42
CA SER A 4 21.54 6.96 7.18
C SER A 4 20.60 5.81 7.56
N SER A 5 19.49 5.67 6.82
CA SER A 5 18.40 4.76 7.21
C SER A 5 18.84 3.28 7.28
N ASN A 6 20.03 2.96 6.77
CA ASN A 6 20.67 1.64 6.78
C ASN A 6 21.72 1.44 7.88
N SER A 7 22.02 2.42 8.73
CA SER A 7 22.91 2.18 9.87
C SER A 7 22.20 1.39 10.97
N PRO A 8 22.88 0.42 11.61
CA PRO A 8 22.36 -0.24 12.81
C PRO A 8 22.03 0.75 13.92
N GLN A 9 21.01 0.45 14.72
CA GLN A 9 20.63 1.28 15.87
C GLN A 9 21.42 0.89 17.14
N PRO A 10 21.60 1.81 18.10
CA PRO A 10 22.17 1.47 19.40
C PRO A 10 21.39 0.32 20.07
N GLY A 11 22.12 -0.70 20.54
CA GLY A 11 21.53 -1.88 21.17
C GLY A 11 21.04 -2.95 20.20
N GLN A 12 21.22 -2.78 18.90
CA GLN A 12 20.96 -3.84 17.92
C GLN A 12 22.02 -4.94 18.05
N SER A 13 21.58 -6.20 18.13
CA SER A 13 22.47 -7.34 18.40
C SER A 13 22.90 -8.10 17.15
N LYS A 14 22.03 -8.14 16.13
CA LYS A 14 22.22 -8.87 14.88
C LYS A 14 22.26 -7.91 13.70
N PRO A 15 23.13 -8.15 12.69
CA PRO A 15 23.06 -7.41 11.45
C PRO A 15 21.74 -7.72 10.72
N LEU A 16 21.06 -6.68 10.24
CA LEU A 16 19.88 -6.82 9.39
C LEU A 16 20.25 -6.52 7.95
N SER A 17 19.55 -7.14 7.00
CA SER A 17 19.82 -6.90 5.58
C SER A 17 19.58 -5.44 5.21
N THR A 18 20.53 -4.86 4.48
CA THR A 18 20.40 -3.54 3.84
C THR A 18 19.95 -3.64 2.38
N TRP A 19 19.79 -4.86 1.86
CA TRP A 19 19.30 -5.10 0.52
C TRP A 19 17.84 -4.65 0.38
N ARG A 20 17.52 -4.08 -0.78
CA ARG A 20 16.19 -3.54 -1.09
C ARG A 20 15.61 -4.24 -2.31
N GLN A 21 14.35 -4.62 -2.23
CA GLN A 21 13.61 -5.27 -3.29
C GLN A 21 12.94 -4.25 -4.22
N ALA A 22 13.08 -4.43 -5.54
CA ALA A 22 12.27 -3.71 -6.52
C ALA A 22 10.82 -4.25 -6.51
N SER A 23 9.84 -3.35 -6.51
CA SER A 23 8.42 -3.70 -6.59
C SER A 23 7.97 -3.99 -8.03
N SER A 24 6.74 -4.50 -8.20
CA SER A 24 6.09 -4.51 -9.51
C SER A 24 5.35 -3.19 -9.83
N ILE A 25 5.42 -2.20 -8.94
CA ILE A 25 4.64 -0.98 -8.98
C ILE A 25 5.39 0.09 -9.80
N PRO A 26 4.90 0.45 -11.00
CA PRO A 26 5.51 1.50 -11.80
C PRO A 26 5.48 2.83 -11.04
N ALA A 27 6.63 3.51 -10.99
CA ALA A 27 6.72 4.83 -10.41
C ALA A 27 6.45 5.87 -11.51
N GLY A 28 5.49 6.75 -11.28
CA GLY A 28 5.03 7.74 -12.25
C GLY A 28 5.43 9.18 -11.92
N GLY A 29 5.05 10.09 -12.82
CA GLY A 29 5.27 11.52 -12.68
C GLY A 29 6.58 12.01 -13.28
N GLU A 30 6.60 13.31 -13.61
CA GLU A 30 7.80 14.02 -14.09
C GLU A 30 8.73 14.45 -12.95
N ALA A 31 8.21 14.50 -11.72
CA ALA A 31 8.98 14.88 -10.55
C ALA A 31 9.97 13.77 -10.15
N PRO A 32 11.17 14.13 -9.65
CA PRO A 32 12.10 13.14 -9.11
C PRO A 32 11.44 12.30 -8.01
N LEU A 33 11.77 11.01 -7.96
CA LEU A 33 11.33 10.17 -6.85
C LEU A 33 11.77 10.77 -5.50
N PRO A 34 11.03 10.52 -4.42
CA PRO A 34 11.42 10.98 -3.09
C PRO A 34 12.86 10.56 -2.74
N GLU A 35 13.58 11.39 -2.00
CA GLU A 35 15.02 11.23 -1.68
C GLU A 35 15.41 9.83 -1.15
N HIS A 36 14.50 9.14 -0.46
CA HIS A 36 14.75 7.80 0.08
C HIS A 36 14.69 6.68 -0.96
N GLN A 37 14.14 6.94 -2.15
CA GLN A 37 14.23 6.03 -3.29
C GLN A 37 15.65 6.13 -3.88
N PRO A 38 16.22 5.02 -4.35
CA PRO A 38 17.55 5.07 -4.94
C PRO A 38 17.52 6.06 -6.12
N ALA A 39 18.52 6.95 -6.19
CA ALA A 39 18.65 7.87 -7.30
C ALA A 39 18.55 7.09 -8.62
N HIS A 40 17.92 7.69 -9.63
CA HIS A 40 17.68 7.10 -10.95
C HIS A 40 18.99 6.81 -11.71
N GLY A 41 19.84 5.92 -11.19
CA GLY A 41 21.12 5.52 -11.76
C GLY A 41 21.00 4.33 -12.71
N VAL A 42 19.89 3.60 -12.65
CA VAL A 42 19.42 2.68 -13.69
C VAL A 42 17.89 2.74 -13.60
N ARG A 43 17.21 3.05 -14.70
CA ARG A 43 15.74 3.11 -14.80
C ARG A 43 15.11 1.77 -14.38
N SER A 44 14.89 1.52 -13.10
CA SER A 44 13.97 0.43 -12.74
C SER A 44 12.53 0.84 -13.05
N GLY A 45 12.22 2.13 -13.15
CA GLY A 45 10.87 2.64 -13.48
C GLY A 45 9.80 2.22 -12.47
N VAL A 46 10.21 1.67 -11.33
CA VAL A 46 9.35 1.09 -10.29
C VAL A 46 9.77 1.55 -8.91
N TRP A 47 8.84 1.47 -7.95
CA TRP A 47 9.13 1.73 -6.55
C TRP A 47 10.05 0.67 -5.97
N THR A 48 10.91 1.05 -5.02
CA THR A 48 11.78 0.12 -4.30
C THR A 48 11.37 0.05 -2.83
N TYR A 49 11.12 -1.15 -2.33
CA TYR A 49 10.75 -1.39 -0.94
C TYR A 49 11.91 -1.08 0.03
N PRO A 50 11.62 -0.77 1.32
CA PRO A 50 12.65 -0.62 2.33
C PRO A 50 13.37 -1.95 2.59
N SER A 51 14.62 -1.87 3.01
CA SER A 51 15.37 -3.02 3.53
C SER A 51 14.89 -3.40 4.93
N GLU A 52 15.30 -4.57 5.42
CA GLU A 52 15.06 -5.00 6.81
C GLU A 52 15.59 -3.97 7.81
N GLN A 53 16.83 -3.50 7.61
CA GLN A 53 17.43 -2.49 8.48
C GLN A 53 16.65 -1.16 8.45
N MET A 54 16.22 -0.70 7.26
CA MET A 54 15.41 0.52 7.14
C MET A 54 14.06 0.39 7.85
N PHE A 55 13.41 -0.78 7.71
CA PHE A 55 12.10 -1.04 8.30
C PHE A 55 12.19 -1.17 9.82
N TYR A 56 13.17 -1.93 10.34
CA TYR A 56 13.50 -2.00 11.76
C TYR A 56 13.74 -0.62 12.37
N ASN A 57 14.59 0.19 11.72
CA ASN A 57 14.88 1.55 12.15
C ASN A 57 13.61 2.42 12.17
N ALA A 58 12.72 2.26 11.20
CA ALA A 58 11.46 2.98 11.14
C ALA A 58 10.50 2.60 12.27
N MET A 59 10.41 1.31 12.60
CA MET A 59 9.60 0.82 13.73
C MET A 59 10.14 1.34 15.07
N ARG A 60 11.45 1.27 15.29
CA ARG A 60 12.12 1.81 16.48
C ARG A 60 11.84 3.32 16.66
N ARG A 61 11.94 4.11 15.58
CA ARG A 61 11.59 5.55 15.62
C ARG A 61 10.14 5.82 15.99
N LYS A 62 9.23 4.89 15.67
CA LYS A 62 7.81 4.95 16.03
C LYS A 62 7.52 4.41 17.44
N GLY A 63 8.55 4.08 18.23
CA GLY A 63 8.41 3.61 19.61
C GLY A 63 8.14 2.11 19.76
N TRP A 64 8.23 1.33 18.68
CA TRP A 64 8.07 -0.12 18.74
C TRP A 64 9.38 -0.82 19.13
N THR A 65 9.27 -1.99 19.75
CA THR A 65 10.40 -2.88 20.09
C THR A 65 10.35 -4.17 19.24
N PRO A 66 10.59 -4.08 17.92
CA PRO A 66 10.54 -5.25 17.04
C PRO A 66 11.71 -6.21 17.32
N SER A 67 11.46 -7.51 17.15
CA SER A 67 12.51 -8.54 17.17
C SER A 67 13.33 -8.46 15.88
N GLU A 68 14.66 -8.50 15.99
CA GLU A 68 15.55 -8.56 14.83
C GLU A 68 15.34 -9.84 14.02
N GLU A 69 14.96 -10.94 14.67
CA GLU A 69 14.77 -12.26 14.06
C GLU A 69 13.55 -12.29 13.12
N ASP A 70 12.55 -11.44 13.37
CA ASP A 70 11.31 -11.44 12.61
C ASP A 70 11.38 -10.56 11.36
N MET A 71 12.46 -9.78 11.19
CA MET A 71 12.50 -8.71 10.18
C MET A 71 12.38 -9.22 8.74
N THR A 72 12.95 -10.38 8.44
CA THR A 72 12.79 -11.01 7.13
C THR A 72 11.32 -11.32 6.83
N ALA A 73 10.59 -11.90 7.79
CA ALA A 73 9.18 -12.22 7.62
C ALA A 73 8.31 -10.96 7.56
N VAL A 74 8.54 -9.99 8.45
CA VAL A 74 7.76 -8.74 8.50
C VAL A 74 7.89 -7.94 7.20
N VAL A 75 9.10 -7.80 6.68
CA VAL A 75 9.32 -7.09 5.41
C VAL A 75 8.73 -7.85 4.23
N ALA A 76 8.86 -9.19 4.19
CA ALA A 76 8.25 -10.00 3.15
C ALA A 76 6.71 -9.86 3.13
N ILE A 77 6.07 -9.88 4.31
CA ILE A 77 4.63 -9.66 4.45
C ILE A 77 4.25 -8.24 3.99
N HIS A 78 5.00 -7.22 4.40
CA HIS A 78 4.75 -5.83 3.99
C HIS A 78 4.80 -5.68 2.46
N ASN A 79 5.84 -6.23 1.82
CA ASN A 79 5.99 -6.19 0.37
C ASN A 79 4.82 -6.92 -0.31
N ALA A 80 4.47 -8.12 0.15
CA ALA A 80 3.35 -8.90 -0.40
C ALA A 80 2.00 -8.17 -0.28
N VAL A 81 1.76 -7.49 0.84
CA VAL A 81 0.55 -6.68 1.06
C VAL A 81 0.49 -5.49 0.09
N ASN A 82 1.61 -4.79 -0.13
CA ASN A 82 1.67 -3.71 -1.10
C ASN A 82 1.43 -4.20 -2.54
N GLU A 83 2.00 -5.35 -2.91
CA GLU A 83 1.76 -5.98 -4.22
C GLU A 83 0.29 -6.39 -4.40
N ARG A 84 -0.36 -6.90 -3.34
CA ARG A 84 -1.81 -7.17 -3.36
C ARG A 84 -2.62 -5.89 -3.53
N ALA A 85 -2.30 -4.84 -2.77
CA ALA A 85 -2.97 -3.55 -2.89
C ALA A 85 -2.85 -2.99 -4.31
N TRP A 86 -1.66 -3.07 -4.92
CA TRP A 86 -1.43 -2.65 -6.29
C TRP A 86 -2.22 -3.46 -7.31
N ARG A 87 -2.34 -4.77 -7.15
CA ARG A 87 -3.20 -5.60 -8.02
C ARG A 87 -4.65 -5.13 -8.00
N GLU A 88 -5.19 -4.79 -6.83
CA GLU A 88 -6.55 -4.26 -6.74
C GLU A 88 -6.68 -2.90 -7.42
N VAL A 89 -5.72 -1.99 -7.20
CA VAL A 89 -5.67 -0.71 -7.92
C VAL A 89 -5.67 -0.94 -9.43
N ARG A 90 -4.82 -1.83 -9.95
CA ARG A 90 -4.78 -2.16 -11.38
C ARG A 90 -6.10 -2.72 -11.89
N ALA A 91 -6.80 -3.51 -11.09
CA ALA A 91 -8.10 -4.05 -11.48
C ALA A 91 -9.18 -2.97 -11.57
N TRP A 92 -9.16 -1.98 -10.67
CA TRP A 92 -9.96 -0.76 -10.82
C TRP A 92 -9.55 -0.03 -12.11
N GLU A 93 -8.27 0.29 -12.28
CA GLU A 93 -7.79 1.06 -13.43
C GLU A 93 -8.09 0.40 -14.79
N ALA A 94 -7.98 -0.92 -14.89
CA ALA A 94 -8.40 -1.66 -16.08
C ALA A 94 -9.89 -1.49 -16.40
N ALA A 95 -10.77 -1.55 -15.39
CA ALA A 95 -12.22 -1.32 -15.56
C ALA A 95 -12.56 0.15 -15.86
N ALA A 96 -11.65 1.08 -15.55
CA ALA A 96 -11.73 2.48 -15.91
C ALA A 96 -11.16 2.78 -17.32
N GLY A 97 -10.65 1.76 -18.03
CA GLY A 97 -10.06 1.91 -19.36
C GLY A 97 -8.61 2.40 -19.34
N CYS A 98 -7.92 2.31 -18.20
CA CYS A 98 -6.52 2.69 -18.04
C CYS A 98 -5.67 1.45 -17.68
N PRO A 99 -5.15 0.70 -18.67
CA PRO A 99 -4.44 -0.56 -18.40
C PRO A 99 -3.02 -0.39 -17.84
N ALA A 100 -2.42 0.80 -17.97
CA ALA A 100 -1.04 1.10 -17.57
C ALA A 100 -0.96 2.29 -16.60
N PRO A 101 -1.56 2.20 -15.39
CA PRO A 101 -1.44 3.23 -14.38
C PRO A 101 -0.05 3.23 -13.73
N THR A 102 0.38 4.39 -13.23
CA THR A 102 1.62 4.55 -12.45
C THR A 102 1.31 5.10 -11.06
N LEU A 103 2.10 4.74 -10.04
CA LEU A 103 1.96 5.27 -8.69
C LEU A 103 2.84 6.51 -8.53
N LEU A 104 2.22 7.65 -8.24
CA LEU A 104 2.92 8.93 -8.00
C LEU A 104 3.43 9.06 -6.57
N ARG A 105 2.56 8.74 -5.61
CA ARG A 105 2.85 8.90 -4.17
C ARG A 105 1.88 8.10 -3.32
N PHE A 106 2.30 7.81 -2.11
CA PHE A 106 1.47 7.19 -1.09
C PHE A 106 1.64 7.92 0.24
N ARG A 107 0.60 7.88 1.08
CA ARG A 107 0.60 8.48 2.41
C ARG A 107 -0.16 7.58 3.40
N GLY A 108 0.52 7.16 4.46
CA GLY A 108 -0.12 6.52 5.60
C GLY A 108 -0.98 7.52 6.37
N ARG A 109 -2.19 7.10 6.76
CA ARG A 109 -3.18 7.88 7.51
C ARG A 109 -3.77 7.04 8.66
N PRO A 110 -2.93 6.50 9.57
CA PRO A 110 -3.38 5.53 10.59
C PRO A 110 -4.42 6.10 11.57
N ALA A 111 -4.47 7.42 11.78
CA ALA A 111 -5.45 8.07 12.65
C ALA A 111 -6.80 8.38 11.96
N ASP A 112 -6.88 8.20 10.65
CA ASP A 112 -8.04 8.61 9.86
C ASP A 112 -8.94 7.44 9.49
N VAL A 113 -10.18 7.45 9.97
CA VAL A 113 -11.20 6.48 9.54
C VAL A 113 -11.92 6.97 8.29
N SER A 114 -12.02 6.12 7.25
CA SER A 114 -12.73 6.44 6.01
C SER A 114 -14.25 6.56 6.22
N PRO A 115 -14.98 7.35 5.39
CA PRO A 115 -16.44 7.46 5.51
C PRO A 115 -17.17 6.11 5.41
N LYS A 116 -16.69 5.21 4.53
CA LYS A 116 -17.22 3.84 4.41
C LYS A 116 -17.00 3.05 5.70
N ALA A 117 -15.79 3.09 6.27
CA ALA A 117 -15.48 2.40 7.52
C ALA A 117 -16.31 2.95 8.70
N ARG A 118 -16.58 4.27 8.76
CA ARG A 118 -17.47 4.86 9.77
C ARG A 118 -18.89 4.31 9.67
N LEU A 119 -19.45 4.25 8.46
CA LEU A 119 -20.79 3.71 8.23
C LEU A 119 -20.86 2.22 8.60
N LEU A 120 -19.91 1.42 8.15
CA LEU A 120 -19.88 -0.02 8.48
C LEU A 120 -19.69 -0.24 9.99
N ASN A 121 -18.88 0.58 10.66
CA ASN A 121 -18.71 0.49 12.09
C ASN A 121 -19.98 0.81 12.87
N ALA A 122 -20.77 1.78 12.41
CA ALA A 122 -22.10 2.05 12.97
C ALA A 122 -23.06 0.85 12.82
N LEU A 123 -22.81 -0.04 11.86
CA LEU A 123 -23.54 -1.30 11.66
C LEU A 123 -22.91 -2.51 12.39
N GLY A 124 -21.92 -2.28 13.25
CA GLY A 124 -21.28 -3.31 14.08
C GLY A 124 -20.03 -3.97 13.47
N TYR A 125 -19.58 -3.54 12.29
CA TYR A 125 -18.33 -4.04 11.70
C TYR A 125 -17.11 -3.43 12.38
N ARG A 126 -15.97 -4.15 12.36
CA ARG A 126 -14.72 -3.65 12.93
C ARG A 126 -14.12 -2.53 12.07
N LEU A 127 -13.47 -1.58 12.71
CA LEU A 127 -12.70 -0.53 12.05
C LEU A 127 -11.39 -1.09 11.46
N PRO A 128 -10.85 -0.46 10.39
CA PRO A 128 -9.53 -0.81 9.90
C PRO A 128 -8.47 -0.42 10.93
N PHE A 129 -7.41 -1.21 11.03
CA PHE A 129 -6.29 -0.92 11.92
C PHE A 129 -5.28 0.06 11.29
N ASP A 130 -5.30 0.19 9.97
CA ASP A 130 -4.48 1.14 9.23
C ASP A 130 -5.22 1.60 7.97
N ARG A 131 -4.87 2.78 7.48
CA ARG A 131 -5.39 3.35 6.23
C ARG A 131 -4.26 4.00 5.46
N HIS A 132 -4.23 3.77 4.16
CA HIS A 132 -3.32 4.44 3.24
C HIS A 132 -4.08 5.13 2.12
N ASP A 133 -3.58 6.29 1.72
CA ASP A 133 -4.04 7.00 0.53
C ASP A 133 -2.94 6.92 -0.54
N TRP A 134 -3.25 6.35 -1.70
CA TRP A 134 -2.35 6.24 -2.84
C TRP A 134 -2.82 7.20 -3.93
N VAL A 135 -1.91 7.82 -4.66
CA VAL A 135 -2.24 8.68 -5.79
C VAL A 135 -1.64 8.09 -7.04
N VAL A 136 -2.52 7.76 -7.97
CA VAL A 136 -2.26 7.03 -9.19
C VAL A 136 -2.44 7.97 -10.36
N GLU A 137 -1.49 7.97 -11.28
CA GLU A 137 -1.59 8.69 -12.53
C GLU A 137 -2.15 7.79 -13.63
N ARG A 138 -3.19 8.30 -14.30
CA ARG A 138 -3.79 7.73 -15.51
C ARG A 138 -3.21 8.40 -16.74
N GLY A 139 -3.40 7.78 -17.91
CA GLY A 139 -3.05 8.38 -19.19
C GLY A 139 -3.57 9.82 -19.33
N GLY A 140 -2.71 10.72 -19.81
CA GLY A 140 -3.00 12.16 -19.91
C GLY A 140 -2.78 12.97 -18.63
N GLY A 141 -2.05 12.43 -17.64
CA GLY A 141 -1.63 13.17 -16.43
C GLY A 141 -2.72 13.34 -15.37
N ARG A 142 -3.83 12.57 -15.47
CA ARG A 142 -4.93 12.65 -14.51
C ARG A 142 -4.58 11.89 -13.24
N GLU A 143 -4.52 12.59 -12.11
CA GLU A 143 -4.35 11.99 -10.79
C GLU A 143 -5.67 11.44 -10.23
N VAL A 144 -5.63 10.23 -9.69
CA VAL A 144 -6.73 9.60 -8.98
C VAL A 144 -6.24 9.10 -7.64
N ARG A 145 -6.90 9.59 -6.58
CA ARG A 145 -6.61 9.14 -5.21
C ARG A 145 -7.39 7.87 -4.91
N TYR A 146 -6.70 6.90 -4.32
CA TYR A 146 -7.23 5.66 -3.78
C TYR A 146 -7.20 5.71 -2.27
N VAL A 147 -8.23 5.15 -1.65
CA VAL A 147 -8.29 4.85 -0.22
C VAL A 147 -8.15 3.34 -0.06
N ILE A 148 -7.22 2.94 0.81
CA ILE A 148 -6.91 1.55 1.11
C ILE A 148 -7.06 1.38 2.61
N ASP A 149 -8.11 0.69 3.04
CA ASP A 149 -8.33 0.36 4.43
C ASP A 149 -7.84 -1.08 4.70
N PHE A 150 -7.04 -1.26 5.75
CA PHE A 150 -6.49 -2.55 6.15
C PHE A 150 -7.24 -3.12 7.37
N TYR A 151 -7.75 -4.33 7.23
CA TYR A 151 -8.50 -5.03 8.28
C TYR A 151 -7.81 -6.34 8.64
N ASN A 152 -7.88 -6.69 9.93
CA ASN A 152 -7.50 -8.03 10.37
C ASN A 152 -8.49 -9.03 9.79
N GLY A 153 -8.00 -9.98 9.01
CA GLY A 153 -8.77 -11.11 8.52
C GLY A 153 -8.93 -12.17 9.59
N ALA A 154 -9.89 -13.07 9.41
CA ALA A 154 -9.98 -14.27 10.22
C ALA A 154 -8.84 -15.22 9.81
N PRO A 155 -7.98 -15.66 10.75
CA PRO A 155 -6.92 -16.60 10.43
C PRO A 155 -7.51 -17.93 9.97
N SER A 156 -6.89 -18.57 8.98
CA SER A 156 -7.20 -19.94 8.58
C SER A 156 -5.94 -20.82 8.74
N PRO A 157 -6.08 -22.16 8.78
CA PRO A 157 -4.93 -23.06 8.87
C PRO A 157 -3.86 -22.80 7.80
N ASP A 158 -4.29 -22.40 6.61
CA ASP A 158 -3.40 -22.10 5.46
C ASP A 158 -2.92 -20.65 5.43
N MET A 159 -3.61 -19.73 6.12
CA MET A 159 -3.25 -18.31 6.23
C MET A 159 -3.39 -17.83 7.68
N PRO A 160 -2.38 -18.11 8.54
CA PRO A 160 -2.40 -17.70 9.94
C PRO A 160 -2.40 -16.18 10.14
N THR A 161 -1.93 -15.42 9.15
CA THR A 161 -1.96 -13.95 9.14
C THR A 161 -2.83 -13.45 7.99
N ALA A 162 -4.14 -13.72 8.07
CA ALA A 162 -5.08 -13.22 7.08
C ALA A 162 -5.25 -11.70 7.23
N MET A 163 -5.06 -10.96 6.15
CA MET A 163 -5.39 -9.53 6.05
C MET A 163 -6.42 -9.33 4.94
N HIS A 164 -7.39 -8.48 5.20
CA HIS A 164 -8.36 -8.04 4.20
C HIS A 164 -8.09 -6.58 3.84
N LEU A 165 -8.02 -6.30 2.54
CA LEU A 165 -7.76 -4.97 2.00
C LEU A 165 -9.02 -4.49 1.29
N ASP A 166 -9.52 -3.33 1.70
CA ASP A 166 -10.60 -2.63 0.99
C ASP A 166 -10.00 -1.48 0.19
N VAL A 167 -9.67 -1.77 -1.07
CA VAL A 167 -9.04 -0.83 -2.02
C VAL A 167 -10.11 -0.24 -2.93
N ARG A 168 -10.15 1.09 -3.02
CA ARG A 168 -11.13 1.80 -3.87
C ARG A 168 -10.71 3.22 -4.24
N PRO A 169 -11.19 3.76 -5.37
CA PRO A 169 -11.08 5.18 -5.66
C PRO A 169 -11.75 6.04 -4.57
N ALA A 170 -11.10 7.15 -4.22
CA ALA A 170 -11.64 8.14 -3.31
C ALA A 170 -12.83 8.88 -3.95
N LEU A 171 -13.80 9.27 -3.13
CA LEU A 171 -14.99 10.01 -3.57
C LEU A 171 -14.73 11.51 -3.54
N ASP A 172 -13.74 11.96 -4.30
CA ASP A 172 -13.26 13.35 -4.25
C ASP A 172 -14.00 14.27 -5.22
N SER A 173 -14.74 13.70 -6.17
CA SER A 173 -15.50 14.44 -7.17
C SER A 173 -16.75 13.68 -7.62
N PRO A 174 -17.75 14.36 -8.21
CA PRO A 174 -18.91 13.70 -8.81
C PRO A 174 -18.53 12.67 -9.88
N LEU A 175 -17.48 12.95 -10.66
CA LEU A 175 -16.94 12.02 -11.64
C LEU A 175 -16.39 10.75 -10.96
N ALA A 176 -15.63 10.90 -9.88
CA ALA A 176 -15.10 9.75 -9.13
C ALA A 176 -16.22 8.91 -8.51
N LEU A 177 -17.31 9.54 -8.06
CA LEU A 177 -18.50 8.84 -7.59
C LEU A 177 -19.16 8.02 -8.70
N TRP A 178 -19.40 8.64 -9.86
CA TRP A 178 -20.02 7.95 -11.00
C TRP A 178 -19.13 6.81 -11.53
N GLU A 179 -17.82 7.04 -11.69
CA GLU A 179 -16.85 6.01 -12.08
C GLU A 179 -16.92 4.84 -11.11
N ARG A 180 -16.90 5.11 -9.79
CA ARG A 180 -16.97 4.08 -8.77
C ARG A 180 -18.28 3.29 -8.82
N LEU A 181 -19.43 3.94 -8.98
CA LEU A 181 -20.73 3.26 -9.10
C LEU A 181 -20.79 2.36 -10.34
N ARG A 182 -20.38 2.89 -11.51
CA ARG A 182 -20.35 2.14 -12.77
C ARG A 182 -19.47 0.89 -12.67
N MET A 183 -18.28 1.05 -12.09
CA MET A 183 -17.32 -0.04 -11.97
C MET A 183 -17.75 -1.08 -10.94
N GLN A 184 -18.27 -0.63 -9.78
CA GLN A 184 -18.83 -1.53 -8.77
C GLN A 184 -19.99 -2.35 -9.34
N ALA A 185 -20.88 -1.75 -10.14
CA ALA A 185 -21.94 -2.47 -10.83
C ALA A 185 -21.38 -3.52 -11.80
N GLY A 186 -20.34 -3.18 -12.58
CA GLY A 186 -19.66 -4.14 -13.46
C GLY A 186 -18.99 -5.30 -12.70
N TRP A 187 -18.43 -5.04 -11.52
CA TRP A 187 -17.83 -6.08 -10.67
C TRP A 187 -18.88 -7.03 -10.09
N VAL A 188 -20.02 -6.48 -9.66
CA VAL A 188 -21.16 -7.28 -9.20
C VAL A 188 -21.70 -8.14 -10.35
N ALA A 189 -21.93 -7.54 -11.52
CA ALA A 189 -22.44 -8.24 -12.70
C ALA A 189 -21.50 -9.34 -13.22
N SER A 190 -20.18 -9.15 -13.12
CA SER A 190 -19.17 -10.15 -13.52
C SER A 190 -18.96 -11.28 -12.50
N GLY A 191 -19.67 -11.25 -11.36
CA GLY A 191 -19.50 -12.23 -10.28
C GLY A 191 -18.12 -12.20 -9.64
N ARG A 192 -17.33 -11.14 -9.85
CA ARG A 192 -15.97 -11.03 -9.31
C ARG A 192 -15.96 -11.09 -7.78
N TRP A 193 -17.00 -10.55 -7.14
CA TRP A 193 -17.19 -10.60 -5.69
C TRP A 193 -17.28 -12.04 -5.11
N GLN A 194 -17.52 -13.05 -5.94
CA GLN A 194 -17.60 -14.47 -5.53
C GLN A 194 -16.24 -15.18 -5.57
N ARG A 195 -15.20 -14.53 -6.09
CA ARG A 195 -13.87 -15.14 -6.33
C ARG A 195 -12.81 -14.72 -5.29
N GLU A 196 -13.24 -14.09 -4.20
CA GLU A 196 -12.38 -13.66 -3.07
C GLU A 196 -12.73 -14.36 -1.77
#